data_AF-A0A7L0V7G5-F1
#
_entry.id   AF-A0A7L0V7G5-F1
#
_cell.length_a   1.000
_cell.length_b   1.000
_cell.length_c   1.000
_cell.angle_alpha   90.00
_cell.angle_beta   90.00
_cell.angle_gamma   90.00
#
_symmetry.space_group_name_H-M   'P 1'
#
loop_
_entity.id
_entity.type
_entity.pdbx_description
1 polymer ?
#
loop_
_entity_poly.entity_id
_entity_poly.type
_entity_poly.pdbx_seq_one_letter_code
_entity_poly.pdbx_strand_id
1 'polypeptide(L)'
;QPELGKPMRNCYPLPGPDFTYGMYMHKRDGGVPEAIGHWDSVKSKPHKRIMPRDFVAMSRAAVGEGCTKPREFALYYKYMDIRCKDKGILRYGGKAPPGMTFGRPARPPTPFFDVMQHRFKELWMEEQRARTKVQHVVKKKVGIPGEVRENRTSFLRTHPLPVKEESFWHPQRFEKVWAPH
;
A
#
# COMPACT_ATOMS: atom_id res chain seq x y z
N GLN A 1 -47.81 -23.44 20.24
CA GLN A 1 -47.26 -24.71 19.72
C GLN A 1 -46.61 -24.42 18.38
N PRO A 2 -45.42 -24.95 18.07
CA PRO A 2 -44.82 -24.77 16.74
C PRO A 2 -45.71 -25.45 15.67
N GLU A 3 -46.03 -24.73 14.60
CA GLU A 3 -46.82 -25.25 13.47
C GLU A 3 -45.95 -26.26 12.67
N LEU A 4 -46.35 -27.53 12.64
CA LEU A 4 -45.62 -28.56 11.91
C LEU A 4 -45.61 -28.27 10.40
N GLY A 5 -44.42 -28.32 9.78
CA GLY A 5 -44.26 -28.16 8.33
C GLY A 5 -44.15 -26.72 7.82
N LYS A 6 -44.19 -25.71 8.68
CA LYS A 6 -43.98 -24.30 8.28
C LYS A 6 -42.60 -23.80 8.77
N PRO A 7 -41.89 -23.02 7.94
CA PRO A 7 -40.65 -22.40 8.38
C PRO A 7 -40.92 -21.39 9.51
N MET A 8 -39.92 -21.16 10.35
CA MET A 8 -40.01 -20.21 11.45
C MET A 8 -40.33 -18.81 10.91
N ARG A 9 -41.39 -18.19 11.42
CA ARG A 9 -41.81 -16.85 10.98
C ARG A 9 -40.78 -15.84 11.48
N ASN A 10 -40.10 -15.18 10.54
CA ASN A 10 -39.22 -14.07 10.84
C ASN A 10 -40.01 -12.77 10.60
N CYS A 11 -40.19 -11.93 11.62
CA CYS A 11 -41.10 -10.79 11.60
C CYS A 11 -40.60 -9.58 10.77
N TYR A 12 -39.79 -9.82 9.75
CA TYR A 12 -39.33 -8.75 8.86
C TYR A 12 -40.41 -8.42 7.82
N PRO A 13 -40.62 -7.13 7.51
CA PRO A 13 -41.48 -6.75 6.40
C PRO A 13 -40.84 -7.23 5.10
N LEU A 14 -41.47 -8.21 4.45
CA LEU A 14 -41.03 -8.70 3.15
C LEU A 14 -41.54 -7.77 2.05
N PRO A 15 -40.75 -7.55 0.99
CA PRO A 15 -41.24 -6.88 -0.19
C PRO A 15 -42.41 -7.66 -0.82
N GLY A 16 -43.26 -6.95 -1.56
CA GLY A 16 -44.52 -7.47 -2.10
C GLY A 16 -44.36 -8.66 -3.06
N PRO A 17 -45.49 -9.25 -3.52
CA PRO A 17 -45.48 -10.47 -4.33
C PRO A 17 -44.70 -10.36 -5.65
N ASP A 18 -44.57 -9.14 -6.19
CA ASP A 18 -43.87 -8.88 -7.45
C ASP A 18 -42.34 -8.78 -7.29
N PHE A 19 -41.82 -8.85 -6.07
CA PHE A 19 -40.39 -8.78 -5.82
C PHE A 19 -39.70 -10.12 -6.05
N THR A 20 -38.76 -10.14 -6.99
CA THR A 20 -37.90 -11.30 -7.23
C THR A 20 -36.67 -11.23 -6.34
N TYR A 21 -36.52 -12.19 -5.43
CA TYR A 21 -35.31 -12.32 -4.62
C TYR A 21 -34.13 -12.79 -5.47
N GLY A 22 -32.94 -12.27 -5.16
CA GLY A 22 -31.70 -12.60 -5.85
C GLY A 22 -31.11 -11.43 -6.64
N MET A 23 -29.88 -11.61 -7.12
CA MET A 23 -29.20 -10.61 -7.95
C MET A 23 -29.62 -10.77 -9.41
N TYR A 24 -30.33 -9.79 -9.95
CA TYR A 24 -30.59 -9.72 -11.38
C TYR A 24 -29.33 -9.29 -12.13
N MET A 25 -28.71 -10.23 -12.86
CA MET A 25 -27.60 -9.93 -13.76
C MET A 25 -28.14 -9.56 -15.13
N HIS A 26 -28.31 -8.27 -15.36
CA HIS A 26 -28.72 -7.75 -16.66
C HIS A 26 -27.62 -7.98 -17.71
N LYS A 27 -27.80 -8.97 -18.58
CA LYS A 27 -26.87 -9.25 -19.68
C LYS A 27 -27.12 -8.26 -20.81
N ARG A 28 -26.13 -7.43 -21.12
CA ARG A 28 -26.12 -6.52 -22.29
C ARG A 28 -25.17 -7.01 -23.37
N ASP A 29 -25.01 -8.32 -23.47
CA ASP A 29 -23.96 -8.94 -24.27
C ASP A 29 -24.42 -9.23 -25.72
N GLY A 30 -25.63 -8.82 -26.10
CA GLY A 30 -26.19 -9.02 -27.46
C GLY A 30 -26.44 -10.47 -27.89
N GLY A 31 -26.02 -11.43 -27.07
CA GLY A 31 -26.14 -12.86 -27.33
C GLY A 31 -25.16 -13.36 -28.39
N VAL A 32 -25.45 -14.58 -28.86
CA VAL A 32 -24.64 -15.31 -29.85
C VAL A 32 -24.35 -14.51 -31.15
N PRO A 33 -25.32 -13.80 -31.77
CA PRO A 33 -25.04 -13.12 -33.03
C PRO A 33 -24.06 -11.96 -32.87
N GLU A 34 -24.11 -11.22 -31.76
CA GLU A 34 -23.16 -10.13 -31.49
C GLU A 34 -21.75 -10.71 -31.23
N ALA A 35 -21.66 -11.84 -30.53
CA ALA A 35 -20.40 -12.53 -30.27
C ALA A 35 -19.71 -13.08 -31.54
N ILE A 36 -20.48 -13.58 -32.51
CA ILE A 36 -19.93 -14.13 -33.76
C ILE A 36 -19.63 -13.00 -34.77
N GLY A 37 -20.51 -12.01 -34.88
CA GLY A 37 -20.43 -10.99 -35.92
C GLY A 37 -19.41 -9.88 -35.67
N HIS A 38 -18.97 -9.69 -34.42
CA HIS A 38 -18.20 -8.51 -34.03
C HIS A 38 -16.99 -8.80 -33.13
N TRP A 39 -16.14 -9.75 -33.53
CA TRP A 39 -14.93 -10.11 -32.77
C TRP A 39 -13.96 -8.93 -32.51
N ASP A 40 -13.99 -7.89 -33.37
CA ASP A 40 -13.13 -6.69 -33.29
C ASP A 40 -13.86 -5.43 -32.75
N SER A 41 -15.14 -5.53 -32.36
CA SER A 41 -15.88 -4.36 -31.83
C SER A 41 -15.73 -4.18 -30.32
N VAL A 42 -15.34 -5.24 -29.60
CA VAL A 42 -15.19 -5.22 -28.14
C VAL A 42 -13.90 -4.49 -27.77
N LYS A 43 -13.97 -3.16 -27.75
CA LYS A 43 -12.90 -2.33 -27.19
C LYS A 43 -12.81 -2.65 -25.70
N SER A 44 -11.66 -3.18 -25.28
CA SER A 44 -11.36 -3.40 -23.86
C SER A 44 -11.63 -2.10 -23.10
N LYS A 45 -12.62 -2.13 -22.20
CA LYS A 45 -12.87 -1.00 -21.31
C LYS A 45 -11.63 -0.89 -20.43
N PRO A 46 -10.92 0.26 -20.44
CA PRO A 46 -9.77 0.40 -19.57
C PRO A 46 -10.27 0.27 -18.14
N HIS A 47 -9.89 -0.82 -17.47
CA HIS A 47 -10.10 -0.92 -16.03
C HIS A 47 -9.39 0.27 -15.40
N LYS A 48 -10.17 1.22 -14.85
CA LYS A 48 -9.63 2.36 -14.11
C LYS A 48 -9.01 1.81 -12.84
N ARG A 49 -7.71 1.52 -12.88
CA ARG A 49 -6.95 1.08 -11.69
C ARG A 49 -6.93 2.26 -10.73
N ILE A 50 -7.69 2.13 -9.65
CA ILE A 50 -7.67 3.05 -8.51
C ILE A 50 -6.30 2.85 -7.84
N MET A 51 -5.37 3.78 -8.10
CA MET A 51 -4.05 3.72 -7.45
C MET A 51 -4.20 3.88 -5.94
N PRO A 52 -3.40 3.15 -5.14
CA PRO A 52 -3.41 3.29 -3.70
C PRO A 52 -2.96 4.70 -3.31
N ARG A 53 -3.43 5.18 -2.15
CA ARG A 53 -3.02 6.47 -1.59
C ARG A 53 -1.56 6.45 -1.17
N ASP A 54 -0.88 7.57 -1.38
CA ASP A 54 0.49 7.77 -0.94
C ASP A 54 0.49 8.51 0.40
N PHE A 55 0.45 7.76 1.49
CA PHE A 55 0.43 8.32 2.84
C PHE A 55 1.70 9.08 3.20
N VAL A 56 2.85 8.77 2.58
CA VAL A 56 4.12 9.45 2.88
C VAL A 56 4.12 10.84 2.26
N ALA A 57 3.74 10.94 0.99
CA ALA A 57 3.57 12.23 0.32
C ALA A 57 2.48 13.08 1.01
N MET A 58 1.37 12.45 1.38
CA MET A 58 0.25 13.10 2.05
C MET A 58 0.61 13.62 3.45
N SER A 59 1.32 12.82 4.25
CA SER A 59 1.78 13.24 5.59
C SER A 59 2.78 14.38 5.50
N ARG A 60 3.70 14.33 4.53
CA ARG A 60 4.67 15.42 4.29
C ARG A 60 3.96 16.73 3.92
N ALA A 61 2.96 16.65 3.03
CA ALA A 61 2.20 17.83 2.62
C ALA A 61 1.36 18.39 3.79
N ALA A 62 0.73 17.52 4.58
CA ALA A 62 -0.02 17.92 5.77
C ALA A 62 0.86 18.69 6.78
N VAL A 63 2.10 18.25 7.01
CA VAL A 63 3.06 18.97 7.85
C VAL A 63 3.44 20.32 7.25
N GLY A 64 3.59 20.42 5.92
CA GLY A 64 3.86 21.68 5.23
C GLY A 64 2.72 22.71 5.38
N GLU A 65 1.49 22.23 5.45
CA GLU A 65 0.27 23.03 5.69
C GLU A 65 0.04 23.34 7.18
N GLY A 66 0.96 22.94 8.07
CA GLY A 66 0.87 23.22 9.49
C GLY A 66 -0.05 22.28 10.29
N CYS A 67 -0.42 21.11 9.76
CA CYS A 67 -1.14 20.11 10.54
C CYS A 67 -0.23 19.58 11.66
N THR A 68 -0.65 19.75 12.91
CA THR A 68 0.10 19.29 14.09
C THR A 68 -0.65 18.22 14.88
N LYS A 69 -1.99 18.22 14.83
CA LYS A 69 -2.83 17.29 15.60
C LYS A 69 -3.35 16.14 14.75
N PRO A 70 -3.53 14.93 15.32
CA PRO A 70 -4.07 13.79 14.58
C PRO A 70 -5.44 14.02 13.93
N ARG A 71 -6.30 14.85 14.56
CA ARG A 71 -7.61 15.23 14.00
C ARG A 71 -7.48 16.07 12.72
N GLU A 72 -6.48 16.96 12.68
CA GLU A 72 -6.17 17.79 11.52
C GLU A 72 -5.65 16.92 10.36
N PHE A 73 -4.77 15.96 10.66
CA PHE A 73 -4.34 14.96 9.67
C PHE A 73 -5.52 14.15 9.12
N ALA A 74 -6.44 13.70 9.97
CA ALA A 74 -7.62 12.95 9.51
C ALA A 74 -8.54 13.79 8.59
N LEU A 75 -8.69 15.09 8.87
CA LEU A 75 -9.41 16.01 7.99
C LEU A 75 -8.65 16.23 6.68
N TYR A 76 -7.33 16.40 6.76
CA TYR A 76 -6.46 16.54 5.60
C TYR A 76 -6.54 15.33 4.67
N TYR A 77 -6.53 14.10 5.21
CA TYR A 77 -6.63 12.86 4.43
C TYR A 77 -7.99 12.63 3.77
N LYS A 78 -9.04 13.30 4.27
CA LYS A 78 -10.36 13.30 3.62
C LYS A 78 -10.40 14.27 2.44
N TYR A 79 -9.75 15.42 2.57
CA TYR A 79 -9.77 16.48 1.56
C TYR A 79 -8.72 16.27 0.45
N MET A 80 -7.52 15.82 0.80
CA MET A 80 -6.41 15.62 -0.14
C MET A 80 -6.28 14.15 -0.55
N ASP A 81 -6.53 13.84 -1.82
CA ASP A 81 -6.37 12.50 -2.39
C ASP A 81 -5.08 12.38 -3.22
N ILE A 82 -3.94 12.36 -2.53
CA ILE A 82 -2.63 12.10 -3.17
C ILE A 82 -2.45 10.59 -3.34
N ARG A 83 -2.28 10.15 -4.59
CA ARG A 83 -2.12 8.73 -4.94
C ARG A 83 -0.72 8.43 -5.43
N CYS A 84 -0.31 7.18 -5.21
CA CYS A 84 0.93 6.67 -5.78
C CYS A 84 0.89 6.85 -7.29
N LYS A 85 1.99 7.37 -7.85
CA LYS A 85 2.19 7.35 -9.31
C LYS A 85 2.09 5.89 -9.75
N ASP A 86 1.39 5.65 -10.85
CA ASP A 86 1.45 4.38 -11.56
C ASP A 86 2.91 4.24 -12.00
N LYS A 87 3.72 3.57 -11.17
CA LYS A 87 5.09 3.18 -11.50
C LYS A 87 4.91 2.18 -12.61
N GLY A 88 4.73 2.69 -13.82
CA GLY A 88 4.28 1.92 -14.97
C GLY A 88 5.09 0.64 -15.02
N ILE A 89 4.50 -0.44 -14.48
CA ILE A 89 4.92 -1.78 -14.81
C ILE A 89 4.54 -1.80 -16.26
N LEU A 90 5.58 -1.55 -17.07
CA LEU A 90 5.60 -1.28 -18.49
C LEU A 90 4.25 -1.67 -19.08
N ARG A 91 3.44 -0.66 -19.42
CA ARG A 91 2.32 -0.92 -20.31
C ARG A 91 2.98 -1.43 -21.59
N TYR A 92 3.09 -2.75 -21.72
CA TYR A 92 3.32 -3.46 -22.97
C TYR A 92 2.08 -3.28 -23.84
N GLY A 93 1.76 -2.02 -24.13
CA GLY A 93 0.77 -1.58 -25.10
C GLY A 93 1.46 -0.92 -26.30
N GLY A 94 2.79 -1.04 -26.40
CA GLY A 94 3.45 -0.90 -27.69
C GLY A 94 2.92 -2.00 -28.59
N LYS A 95 2.38 -1.61 -29.76
CA LYS A 95 1.98 -2.58 -30.79
C LYS A 95 3.15 -3.53 -31.02
N ALA A 96 2.88 -4.83 -30.91
CA ALA A 96 3.87 -5.85 -31.26
C ALA A 96 4.40 -5.54 -32.67
N PRO A 97 5.72 -5.43 -32.88
CA PRO A 97 6.25 -5.21 -34.22
C PRO A 97 5.78 -6.32 -35.17
N PRO A 98 5.53 -6.03 -36.46
CA PRO A 98 5.12 -7.03 -37.43
C PRO A 98 6.15 -8.18 -37.48
N GLY A 99 5.69 -9.42 -37.28
CA GLY A 99 6.56 -10.61 -37.22
C GLY A 99 7.01 -11.01 -35.80
N MET A 100 6.53 -10.35 -34.75
CA MET A 100 6.78 -10.79 -33.38
C MET A 100 5.94 -12.04 -33.04
N THR A 101 6.59 -13.18 -32.82
CA THR A 101 5.93 -14.40 -32.35
C THR A 101 5.60 -14.26 -30.86
N PHE A 102 4.33 -14.49 -30.50
CA PHE A 102 3.92 -14.53 -29.10
C PHE A 102 4.37 -15.84 -28.45
N GLY A 103 4.90 -15.76 -27.24
CA GLY A 103 5.34 -16.92 -26.47
C GLY A 103 6.76 -16.75 -25.91
N ARG A 104 7.14 -17.63 -24.98
CA ARG A 104 8.52 -17.68 -24.48
C ARG A 104 9.37 -18.43 -25.51
N PRO A 105 10.47 -17.86 -26.03
CA PRO A 105 11.37 -18.61 -26.89
C PRO A 105 11.86 -19.86 -26.16
N ALA A 106 12.18 -20.92 -26.92
CA ALA A 106 12.75 -22.12 -26.34
C ALA A 106 13.96 -21.73 -25.49
N ARG A 107 13.98 -22.18 -24.22
CA ARG A 107 15.10 -21.92 -23.32
C ARG A 107 16.35 -22.50 -24.00
N PRO A 108 17.43 -21.72 -24.20
CA PRO A 108 18.66 -22.28 -24.73
C PRO A 108 19.14 -23.39 -23.80
N PRO A 109 19.68 -24.50 -24.34
CA PRO A 109 20.23 -25.56 -23.49
C PRO A 109 21.32 -24.98 -22.60
N THR A 110 21.44 -25.51 -21.38
CA THR A 110 22.55 -25.13 -20.49
C THR A 110 23.86 -25.39 -21.24
N PRO A 111 24.73 -24.38 -21.43
CA PRO A 111 25.98 -24.56 -22.16
C PRO A 111 26.82 -25.64 -21.45
N PHE A 112 27.04 -26.76 -22.13
CA PHE A 112 27.72 -27.94 -21.56
C PHE A 112 29.11 -27.59 -21.01
N PHE A 113 29.79 -26.65 -21.67
CA PHE A 113 31.09 -26.14 -21.26
C PHE A 113 31.10 -25.56 -19.85
N ASP A 114 30.10 -24.76 -19.47
CA ASP A 114 30.03 -24.14 -18.14
C ASP A 114 29.79 -25.18 -17.03
N VAL A 115 29.17 -26.31 -17.38
CA VAL A 115 28.99 -27.46 -16.47
C VAL A 115 30.32 -28.18 -16.24
N MET A 116 31.05 -28.46 -17.32
CA MET A 116 32.37 -29.11 -17.25
C MET A 116 33.41 -28.26 -16.52
N GLN A 117 33.33 -26.93 -16.65
CA GLN A 117 34.20 -25.99 -15.96
C GLN A 117 33.76 -25.65 -14.54
N HIS A 118 32.67 -26.26 -14.04
CA HIS A 118 32.10 -25.98 -12.72
C HIS A 118 31.74 -24.51 -12.47
N ARG A 119 31.49 -23.70 -13.51
CA ARG A 119 31.18 -22.28 -13.36
C ARG A 119 29.94 -22.01 -12.52
N PHE A 120 28.93 -22.90 -12.60
CA PHE A 120 27.75 -22.79 -11.75
C PHE A 120 28.06 -22.99 -10.25
N LYS A 121 29.05 -23.83 -9.92
CA LYS A 121 29.54 -24.00 -8.55
C LYS A 121 30.22 -22.72 -8.09
N GLU A 122 31.06 -22.11 -8.94
CA GLU A 122 31.75 -20.86 -8.62
C GLU A 122 30.77 -19.71 -8.39
N LEU A 123 29.80 -19.53 -9.29
CA LEU A 123 28.72 -18.54 -9.15
C LEU A 123 27.94 -18.72 -7.85
N TRP A 124 27.60 -19.97 -7.51
CA TRP A 124 26.90 -20.26 -6.26
C TRP A 124 27.76 -19.92 -5.03
N MET A 125 29.05 -20.26 -5.05
CA MET A 125 29.98 -19.91 -3.96
C MET A 125 30.13 -18.39 -3.81
N GLU A 126 30.18 -17.65 -4.91
CA GLU A 126 30.20 -16.18 -4.89
C GLU A 126 28.92 -15.59 -4.31
N GLU A 127 27.76 -16.12 -4.70
CA GLU A 127 26.47 -15.70 -4.16
C GLU A 127 26.38 -15.97 -2.65
N GLN A 128 26.85 -17.15 -2.18
CA GLN A 128 26.91 -17.43 -0.74
C GLN A 128 27.88 -16.50 -0.01
N ARG A 129 29.04 -16.18 -0.59
CA ARG A 129 30.00 -15.21 -0.01
C ARG A 129 29.39 -13.81 0.05
N ALA A 130 28.70 -13.37 -0.99
CA ALA A 130 28.01 -12.08 -1.04
C ALA A 130 26.90 -12.01 0.01
N ARG A 131 26.07 -13.06 0.12
CA ARG A 131 25.02 -13.18 1.13
C ARG A 131 25.59 -13.12 2.55
N THR A 132 26.68 -13.83 2.80
CA THR A 132 27.39 -13.83 4.08
C THR A 132 27.94 -12.44 4.42
N LYS A 133 28.54 -11.73 3.44
CA LYS A 133 29.01 -10.35 3.62
C LYS A 133 27.87 -9.40 3.98
N VAL A 134 26.75 -9.45 3.26
CA VAL A 134 25.56 -8.64 3.54
C VAL A 134 25.02 -8.95 4.95
N GLN A 135 24.88 -10.22 5.30
CA GLN A 135 24.43 -10.63 6.63
C GLN A 135 25.38 -10.15 7.73
N HIS A 136 26.69 -10.21 7.50
CA HIS A 136 27.69 -9.73 8.45
C HIS A 136 27.63 -8.20 8.61
N VAL A 137 27.41 -7.43 7.55
CA VAL A 137 27.20 -5.97 7.63
C VAL A 137 25.91 -5.64 8.38
N VAL A 138 24.80 -6.34 8.09
CA VAL A 138 23.54 -6.16 8.81
C VAL A 138 23.70 -6.50 10.28
N LYS A 139 24.33 -7.64 10.62
CA LYS A 139 24.63 -8.02 12.00
C LYS A 139 25.57 -7.04 12.68
N LYS A 140 26.57 -6.49 11.99
CA LYS A 140 27.44 -5.42 12.52
C LYS A 140 26.67 -4.13 12.79
N LYS A 141 25.72 -3.74 11.93
CA LYS A 141 24.85 -2.57 12.13
C LYS A 141 23.86 -2.77 13.29
N VAL A 142 23.29 -3.96 13.41
CA VAL A 142 22.32 -4.32 14.47
C VAL A 142 23.03 -4.62 15.80
N GLY A 143 24.28 -5.09 15.73
CA GLY A 143 25.11 -5.50 16.86
C GLY A 143 26.25 -4.53 17.17
N ILE A 144 26.13 -3.23 16.85
CA ILE A 144 26.96 -2.21 17.51
C ILE A 144 26.52 -2.25 18.98
N PRO A 145 27.33 -2.80 19.92
CA PRO A 145 26.97 -2.94 21.33
C PRO A 145 27.22 -1.61 22.05
N GLY A 146 26.73 -0.52 21.47
CA GLY A 146 27.02 0.84 21.91
C GLY A 146 25.91 1.83 21.58
N GLU A 147 25.06 1.55 20.59
CA GLU A 147 23.83 2.31 20.37
C GLU A 147 22.68 1.56 21.05
N VAL A 148 22.81 1.38 22.37
CA VAL A 148 21.62 1.22 23.21
C VAL A 148 20.78 2.44 22.89
N ARG A 149 19.66 2.25 22.21
CA ARG A 149 18.75 3.33 21.85
C ARG A 149 18.41 4.05 23.15
N GLU A 150 19.03 5.20 23.37
CA GLU A 150 18.93 5.87 24.65
C GLU A 150 17.46 6.19 24.90
N ASN A 151 16.91 5.65 25.98
CA ASN A 151 15.56 6.00 26.37
C ASN A 151 15.57 7.49 26.75
N ARG A 152 14.44 8.17 26.58
CA ARG A 152 14.30 9.60 26.91
C ARG A 152 14.85 9.95 28.30
N THR A 153 14.76 9.02 29.24
CA THR A 153 15.28 9.15 30.60
C THR A 153 16.81 9.16 30.71
N SER A 154 17.54 8.35 29.92
CA SER A 154 19.02 8.39 29.90
C SER A 154 19.53 9.65 29.22
N PHE A 155 18.89 10.04 28.11
CA PHE A 155 19.22 11.29 27.41
C PHE A 155 19.05 12.53 28.30
N LEU A 156 17.96 12.62 29.06
CA LEU A 156 17.69 13.73 30.00
C LEU A 156 18.63 13.76 31.21
N ARG A 157 19.32 12.66 31.54
CA ARG A 157 20.35 12.64 32.58
C ARG A 157 21.66 13.26 32.11
N THR A 158 22.05 12.98 30.87
CA THR A 158 23.27 13.53 30.26
C THR A 158 23.07 14.98 29.81
N HIS A 159 21.84 15.31 29.38
CA HIS A 159 21.43 16.64 28.94
C HIS A 159 20.29 17.15 29.83
N PRO A 160 20.60 17.65 31.04
CA PRO A 160 19.60 18.30 31.87
C PRO A 160 18.99 19.47 31.10
N LEU A 161 17.66 19.54 31.10
CA LEU A 161 16.97 20.68 30.51
C LEU A 161 17.42 21.95 31.24
N PRO A 162 17.58 23.08 30.53
CA PRO A 162 17.87 24.35 31.17
C PRO A 162 16.81 24.59 32.25
N VAL A 163 17.28 24.83 33.47
CA VAL A 163 16.42 25.11 34.62
C VAL A 163 15.63 26.35 34.26
N LYS A 164 14.35 26.17 33.95
CA LYS A 164 13.43 27.30 33.88
C LYS A 164 13.25 27.75 35.31
N GLU A 165 13.61 29.00 35.58
CA GLU A 165 13.21 29.68 36.81
C GLU A 165 11.70 29.89 36.74
N GLU A 166 10.96 28.82 37.02
CA GLU A 166 9.52 28.88 37.18
C GLU A 166 9.28 29.64 38.48
N SER A 167 8.84 30.89 38.33
CA SER A 167 8.35 31.68 39.44
C SER A 167 7.15 30.95 40.04
N PHE A 168 7.35 30.26 41.17
CA PHE A 168 6.29 29.55 41.90
C PHE A 168 5.07 30.43 42.19
N TRP A 169 5.29 31.73 42.29
CA TRP A 169 4.28 32.73 42.61
C TRP A 169 3.66 33.43 41.38
N HIS A 170 4.25 33.25 40.19
CA HIS A 170 3.76 33.85 38.94
C HIS A 170 3.64 32.79 37.85
N PRO A 171 2.55 32.00 37.85
CA PRO A 171 2.33 31.02 36.81
C PRO A 171 2.05 31.73 35.48
N GLN A 172 2.92 31.53 34.47
CA GLN A 172 2.83 32.15 33.14
C GLN A 172 1.45 32.03 32.46
N ARG A 173 0.66 31.00 32.81
CA ARG A 173 -0.71 30.83 32.31
C ARG A 173 -1.68 31.96 32.71
N PHE A 174 -1.30 32.81 33.68
CA PHE A 174 -2.10 33.93 34.14
C PHE A 174 -1.61 35.30 33.63
N GLU A 175 -0.53 35.35 32.84
CA GLU A 175 0.10 36.63 32.41
C GLU A 175 -0.64 37.36 31.26
N LYS A 176 -1.83 36.92 30.85
CA LYS A 176 -2.54 37.59 29.74
C LYS A 176 -4.07 37.46 29.83
N VAL A 177 -4.74 38.47 30.41
CA VAL A 177 -6.02 39.05 29.94
C VAL A 177 -6.26 40.44 30.57
N TRP A 178 -5.48 41.46 30.22
CA TRP A 178 -5.91 42.86 30.43
C TRP A 178 -5.68 43.61 29.12
N ALA A 179 -6.69 43.58 28.25
CA ALA A 179 -6.79 44.48 27.10
C ALA A 179 -7.87 45.52 27.45
N PRO A 180 -7.54 46.83 27.51
CA PRO A 180 -8.53 47.86 27.78
C PRO A 180 -9.40 48.12 26.54
N HIS A 181 -10.64 48.53 26.81
CA HIS A 181 -11.74 48.82 25.89
C HIS A 181 -11.43 49.84 24.79
#